data_AF-A0AAV2JEJ3-F1
#
_entry.id   AF-A0AAV2JEJ3-F1
#
_cell.length_a   1.000
_cell.length_b   1.000
_cell.length_c   1.000
_cell.angle_alpha   90.00
_cell.angle_beta   90.00
_cell.angle_gamma   90.00
#
_symmetry.space_group_name_H-M   'P 1'
#
loop_
_entity.id
_entity.type
_entity.pdbx_description
1 polymer ?
#
loop_
_entity_poly.entity_id
_entity_poly.type
_entity_poly.pdbx_seq_one_letter_code
_entity_poly.pdbx_strand_id
1 'polypeptide(L)'
;MLLRGFQQANVLVLSSALAKDFEAFCIKNTAPLPLLFMSERGQMSCEAVAQQADVTMDISQYCVYEHGKMLKTVSNLNEYKCCLRDMVCFYLGCSFGFEGKLKEAGVPLRNVEQDVNVSMYRTTVPCAPAGVFHCPMVVTMRPVPAEMIDTVVEVTHLNPLAHGAPIHIGDPALLGIRDLSRPDYGDRVQPESGDVPVFWACGVTAVEAVLSSKPPLAFSHSPGSMFLTDLPDSSPALGLDPHLTPLSFRLSHCPLLYSLASIRAVNKIRALEKIIGEDPVLQMRTRWGLWSCCPGRTCCCPGQTGKKQVTDRRRPPADPGHINRGVS
;
A
#
# COMPACT_ATOMS: atom_id res chain seq x y z
N MET A 1 19.72 -19.37 0.99
CA MET A 1 20.56 -18.83 2.07
C MET A 1 20.55 -17.32 1.90
N LEU A 2 19.94 -16.58 2.83
CA LEU A 2 19.85 -15.12 2.77
C LEU A 2 21.21 -14.53 3.18
N LEU A 3 21.88 -13.84 2.27
CA LEU A 3 23.12 -13.12 2.57
C LEU A 3 22.75 -11.81 3.29
N ARG A 4 23.20 -11.68 4.54
CA ARG A 4 22.99 -10.44 5.33
C ARG A 4 23.86 -9.32 4.75
N GLY A 5 23.30 -8.12 4.65
CA GLY A 5 24.02 -6.90 4.26
C GLY A 5 24.04 -6.59 2.77
N PHE A 6 23.37 -7.40 1.93
CA PHE A 6 23.24 -7.18 0.49
C PHE A 6 21.77 -7.00 0.11
N GLN A 7 21.53 -6.09 -0.84
CA GLN A 7 20.20 -5.83 -1.36
C GLN A 7 19.71 -7.01 -2.20
N GLN A 8 18.41 -7.22 -2.23
CA GLN A 8 17.76 -8.18 -3.10
C GLN A 8 16.93 -7.46 -4.15
N ALA A 9 16.86 -8.04 -5.34
CA ALA A 9 16.07 -7.51 -6.44
C ALA A 9 14.97 -8.47 -6.86
N ASN A 10 13.79 -7.91 -7.08
CA ASN A 10 12.74 -8.54 -7.86
C ASN A 10 13.16 -8.46 -9.34
N VAL A 11 13.08 -9.58 -10.05
CA VAL A 11 13.41 -9.63 -11.48
C VAL A 11 12.16 -9.77 -12.33
N LEU A 12 12.10 -8.98 -13.41
CA LEU A 12 11.14 -9.11 -14.51
C LEU A 12 11.89 -9.11 -15.85
N VAL A 13 11.50 -9.98 -16.77
CA VAL A 13 12.08 -10.09 -18.10
C VAL A 13 10.97 -9.97 -19.15
N LEU A 14 11.13 -9.02 -20.07
CA LEU A 14 10.15 -8.67 -21.10
C LEU A 14 10.80 -8.58 -22.48
N SER A 15 10.02 -8.68 -23.56
CA SER A 15 10.52 -8.36 -24.91
C SER A 15 11.01 -6.91 -24.99
N SER A 16 12.08 -6.69 -25.75
CA SER A 16 12.66 -5.37 -26.01
C SER A 16 11.64 -4.38 -26.59
N ALA A 17 10.61 -4.86 -27.29
CA ALA A 17 9.53 -4.03 -27.80
C ALA A 17 8.71 -3.34 -26.69
N LEU A 18 8.64 -3.96 -25.50
CA LEU A 18 7.92 -3.43 -24.33
C LEU A 18 8.83 -2.67 -23.36
N ALA A 19 10.15 -2.69 -23.58
CA ALA A 19 11.11 -2.24 -22.58
C ALA A 19 10.99 -0.75 -22.26
N LYS A 20 10.86 0.11 -23.29
CA LYS A 20 10.71 1.56 -23.10
C LYS A 20 9.41 1.93 -22.37
N ASP A 21 8.32 1.23 -22.69
CA ASP A 21 7.04 1.44 -22.02
C ASP A 21 7.12 1.05 -20.55
N PHE A 22 7.79 -0.07 -20.25
CA PHE A 22 7.95 -0.54 -18.87
C PHE A 22 8.91 0.35 -18.07
N GLU A 23 10.01 0.82 -18.66
CA GLU A 23 10.91 1.79 -18.04
C GLU A 23 10.15 3.08 -17.67
N ALA A 24 9.39 3.64 -18.61
CA ALA A 24 8.54 4.80 -18.34
C ALA A 24 7.48 4.52 -17.26
N PHE A 25 6.95 3.29 -17.21
CA PHE A 25 6.01 2.86 -16.18
C PHE A 25 6.67 2.82 -14.79
N CYS A 26 7.89 2.30 -14.68
CA CYS A 26 8.67 2.30 -13.44
C CYS A 26 8.98 3.74 -12.97
N ILE A 27 9.41 4.62 -13.87
CA ILE A 27 9.71 6.04 -13.55
C ILE A 27 8.47 6.77 -13.00
N LYS A 28 7.28 6.48 -13.53
CA LYS A 28 6.03 7.08 -13.02
C LYS A 28 5.54 6.46 -11.71
N ASN A 29 6.00 5.27 -11.35
CA ASN A 29 5.51 4.49 -10.22
C ASN A 29 6.68 3.98 -9.36
N THR A 30 7.57 4.88 -8.95
CA THR A 30 8.81 4.54 -8.26
C THR A 30 8.62 3.84 -6.92
N ALA A 31 7.50 4.08 -6.22
CA ALA A 31 7.20 3.44 -4.95
C ALA A 31 7.02 1.90 -5.08
N PRO A 32 6.11 1.39 -5.94
CA PRO A 32 6.01 -0.05 -6.19
C PRO A 32 7.10 -0.60 -7.12
N LEU A 33 7.70 0.22 -7.98
CA LEU A 33 8.63 -0.21 -9.03
C LEU A 33 9.96 0.58 -9.01
N PRO A 34 10.74 0.50 -7.91
CA PRO A 34 12.04 1.16 -7.83
C PRO A 34 13.03 0.46 -8.77
N LEU A 35 13.26 1.02 -9.95
CA LEU A 35 14.17 0.44 -10.94
C LEU A 35 15.64 0.61 -10.50
N LEU A 36 16.32 -0.49 -10.23
CA LEU A 36 17.75 -0.51 -9.89
C LEU A 36 18.61 -0.61 -11.15
N PHE A 37 18.22 -1.47 -12.08
CA PHE A 37 18.96 -1.71 -13.32
C PHE A 37 18.04 -2.24 -14.41
N MET A 38 18.35 -1.85 -15.65
CA MET A 38 17.76 -2.36 -16.88
C MET A 38 18.90 -2.83 -17.79
N SER A 39 18.83 -4.09 -18.24
CA SER A 39 19.84 -4.64 -19.14
C SER A 39 19.68 -4.10 -20.57
N GLU A 40 20.73 -4.27 -21.40
CA GLU A 40 20.55 -4.16 -22.83
C GLU A 40 19.73 -5.34 -23.39
N ARG A 41 19.24 -5.19 -24.62
CA ARG A 41 18.52 -6.25 -25.34
C ARG A 41 19.42 -7.48 -25.50
N GLY A 42 18.94 -8.62 -25.04
CA GLY A 42 19.65 -9.90 -25.11
C GLY A 42 20.75 -10.08 -24.06
N GLN A 43 21.00 -9.06 -23.23
CA GLN A 43 22.00 -9.12 -22.17
C GLN A 43 21.41 -9.82 -20.94
N MET A 44 22.06 -10.90 -20.51
CA MET A 44 21.67 -11.69 -19.32
C MET A 44 22.53 -11.37 -18.09
N SER A 45 23.62 -10.61 -18.29
CA SER A 45 24.48 -10.12 -17.21
C SER A 45 23.98 -8.81 -16.62
N CYS A 46 24.34 -8.54 -15.37
CA CYS A 46 24.00 -7.31 -14.67
C CYS A 46 25.18 -6.78 -13.85
N GLU A 47 26.33 -6.52 -14.48
CA GLU A 47 27.57 -6.12 -13.79
C GLU A 47 27.44 -4.91 -12.87
N ALA A 48 26.48 -4.01 -13.13
CA ALA A 48 26.18 -2.87 -12.28
C ALA A 48 25.53 -3.25 -10.93
N VAL A 49 24.92 -4.44 -10.85
CA VAL A 49 24.15 -4.95 -9.71
C VAL A 49 24.82 -6.16 -9.07
N ALA A 50 25.40 -7.04 -9.88
CA ALA A 50 26.14 -8.21 -9.42
C ALA A 50 27.20 -8.62 -10.45
N GLN A 51 28.43 -8.83 -10.01
CA GLN A 51 29.53 -9.27 -10.87
C GLN A 51 29.35 -10.73 -11.27
N GLN A 52 29.64 -11.05 -12.53
CA GLN A 52 29.57 -12.41 -13.09
C GLN A 52 28.20 -13.08 -13.00
N ALA A 53 27.14 -12.32 -12.77
CA ALA A 53 25.79 -12.85 -12.67
C ALA A 53 25.22 -13.24 -14.05
N ASP A 54 24.45 -14.32 -14.07
CA ASP A 54 23.63 -14.78 -15.17
C ASP A 54 22.19 -14.96 -14.68
N VAL A 55 21.32 -14.02 -15.09
CA VAL A 55 19.88 -14.02 -14.74
C VAL A 55 19.10 -15.22 -15.26
N THR A 56 19.72 -16.09 -16.07
CA THR A 56 19.06 -17.33 -16.50
C THR A 56 19.22 -18.47 -15.50
N MET A 57 20.16 -18.35 -14.55
CA MET A 57 20.57 -19.41 -13.63
C MET A 57 20.59 -18.97 -12.15
N ASP A 58 20.80 -17.68 -11.89
CA ASP A 58 21.12 -17.18 -10.54
C ASP A 58 19.89 -16.84 -9.68
N ILE A 59 18.72 -17.32 -10.08
CA ILE A 59 17.49 -17.25 -9.29
C ILE A 59 16.96 -18.67 -9.10
N SER A 60 16.58 -19.01 -7.87
CA SER A 60 16.15 -20.37 -7.51
C SER A 60 14.88 -20.84 -8.22
N GLN A 61 13.98 -19.91 -8.56
CA GLN A 61 12.72 -20.22 -9.25
C GLN A 61 12.19 -19.00 -10.02
N TYR A 62 11.78 -19.23 -11.25
CA TYR A 62 11.13 -18.26 -12.13
C TYR A 62 9.67 -18.64 -12.37
N CYS A 63 8.83 -17.65 -12.58
CA CYS A 63 7.48 -17.78 -13.12
C CYS A 63 7.49 -17.45 -14.62
N VAL A 64 6.91 -18.33 -15.44
CA VAL A 64 6.73 -18.12 -16.88
C VAL A 64 5.31 -17.64 -17.14
N TYR A 65 5.18 -16.55 -17.88
CA TYR A 65 3.89 -15.97 -18.26
C TYR A 65 3.73 -15.98 -19.78
N GLU A 66 2.59 -16.44 -20.26
CA GLU A 66 2.19 -16.32 -21.66
C GLU A 66 0.82 -15.66 -21.74
N HIS A 67 0.70 -14.64 -22.60
CA HIS A 67 -0.53 -13.87 -22.81
C HIS A 67 -1.17 -13.39 -21.49
N GLY A 68 -0.33 -12.99 -20.53
CA GLY A 68 -0.75 -12.49 -19.21
C GLY A 68 -1.32 -13.56 -18.27
N LYS A 69 -0.97 -14.83 -18.46
CA LYS A 69 -1.29 -15.92 -17.52
C LYS A 69 -0.02 -16.62 -17.09
N MET A 70 0.14 -16.85 -15.78
CA MET A 70 1.23 -17.70 -15.29
C MET A 70 0.97 -19.14 -15.74
N LEU A 71 1.93 -19.73 -16.46
CA LEU A 71 1.81 -21.09 -16.98
C LEU A 71 2.46 -22.11 -16.06
N LYS A 72 3.72 -21.86 -15.70
CA LYS A 72 4.54 -22.80 -14.91
C LYS A 72 5.65 -22.05 -14.19
N THR A 73 6.22 -22.72 -13.20
CA THR A 73 7.48 -22.33 -12.59
C THR A 73 8.63 -23.18 -13.14
N VAL A 74 9.80 -22.57 -13.31
CA VAL A 74 11.01 -23.25 -13.78
C VAL A 74 12.20 -22.89 -12.87
N SER A 75 13.20 -23.76 -12.76
CA SER A 75 14.40 -23.48 -11.95
C SER A 75 15.46 -22.66 -12.68
N ASN A 76 15.36 -22.53 -14.00
CA ASN A 76 16.25 -21.75 -14.85
C ASN A 76 15.57 -21.41 -16.18
N LEU A 77 16.15 -20.50 -16.94
CA LEU A 77 15.61 -20.03 -18.23
C LEU A 77 16.32 -20.62 -19.46
N ASN A 78 17.08 -21.72 -19.32
CA ASN A 78 17.86 -22.28 -20.43
C ASN A 78 17.01 -22.69 -21.64
N GLU A 79 15.81 -23.24 -21.40
CA GLU A 79 14.86 -23.62 -22.45
C GLU A 79 14.42 -22.41 -23.32
N TYR A 80 14.54 -21.20 -22.78
CA TYR A 80 14.08 -19.96 -23.41
C TYR A 80 15.20 -19.13 -24.04
N LYS A 81 16.44 -19.64 -24.10
CA LYS A 81 17.62 -18.92 -24.62
C LYS A 81 17.41 -18.24 -25.98
N CYS A 82 16.64 -18.86 -26.88
CA CYS A 82 16.35 -18.25 -28.18
C CYS A 82 15.49 -16.99 -28.05
N CYS A 83 14.48 -17.01 -27.18
CA CYS A 83 13.60 -15.88 -26.91
C CYS A 83 14.34 -14.76 -26.16
N LEU A 84 15.19 -15.15 -25.20
CA LEU A 84 15.94 -14.22 -24.36
C LEU A 84 16.86 -13.28 -25.14
N ARG A 85 17.30 -13.65 -26.36
CA ARG A 85 18.09 -12.77 -27.25
C ARG A 85 17.39 -11.46 -27.61
N ASP A 86 16.06 -11.43 -27.54
CA ASP A 86 15.24 -10.24 -27.80
C ASP A 86 14.72 -9.58 -26.51
N MET A 87 15.07 -10.09 -25.34
CA MET A 87 14.49 -9.64 -24.09
C MET A 87 15.38 -8.68 -23.30
N VAL A 88 14.75 -7.94 -22.40
CA VAL A 88 15.36 -7.00 -21.48
C VAL A 88 15.00 -7.42 -20.06
N CYS A 89 16.00 -7.39 -19.18
CA CYS A 89 15.89 -7.75 -17.77
C CYS A 89 15.80 -6.49 -16.93
N PHE A 90 14.82 -6.45 -16.03
CA PHE A 90 14.55 -5.37 -15.11
C PHE A 90 14.78 -5.87 -13.68
N TYR A 91 15.67 -5.19 -12.97
CA TYR A 91 15.96 -5.44 -11.56
C TYR A 91 15.30 -4.33 -10.76
N LEU A 92 14.30 -4.71 -9.99
CA LEU A 92 13.51 -3.79 -9.17
C LEU A 92 13.88 -4.01 -7.71
N GLY A 93 14.03 -2.92 -6.95
CA GLY A 93 14.33 -2.99 -5.52
C GLY A 93 13.25 -3.73 -4.74
N CYS A 94 13.67 -4.43 -3.67
CA CYS A 94 12.81 -5.22 -2.81
C CYS A 94 12.99 -4.84 -1.32
N SER A 95 11.93 -5.01 -0.51
CA SER A 95 11.85 -4.71 0.94
C SER A 95 12.70 -5.61 1.84
N PHE A 96 13.69 -6.36 1.35
CA PHE A 96 14.34 -7.32 2.25
C PHE A 96 15.16 -6.62 3.37
N GLY A 97 15.84 -5.51 3.05
CA GLY A 97 16.49 -4.65 4.06
C GLY A 97 15.52 -3.91 5.00
N PHE A 98 14.23 -3.85 4.65
CA PHE A 98 13.20 -3.20 5.44
C PHE A 98 12.84 -4.01 6.69
N GLU A 99 12.79 -5.35 6.60
CA GLU A 99 12.45 -6.20 7.76
C GLU A 99 13.60 -6.24 8.78
N GLY A 100 14.84 -6.24 8.31
CA GLY A 100 16.03 -6.16 9.18
C GLY A 100 16.02 -4.91 10.06
N LYS A 101 15.79 -3.74 9.45
CA LYS A 101 15.77 -2.45 10.17
C LYS A 101 14.60 -2.34 11.14
N LEU A 102 13.41 -2.83 10.78
CA LEU A 102 12.28 -2.87 11.70
C LEU A 102 12.57 -3.75 12.92
N LYS A 103 13.20 -4.91 12.70
CA LYS A 103 13.61 -5.80 13.80
C LYS A 103 14.68 -5.16 14.68
N GLU A 104 15.67 -4.47 14.11
CA GLU A 104 16.70 -3.72 14.86
C GLU A 104 16.09 -2.59 15.71
N ALA A 105 15.04 -1.93 15.20
CA ALA A 105 14.27 -0.93 15.93
C ALA A 105 13.28 -1.53 16.95
N GLY A 106 13.24 -2.86 17.10
CA GLY A 106 12.37 -3.56 18.04
C GLY A 106 10.90 -3.66 17.60
N VAL A 107 10.58 -3.33 16.35
CA VAL A 107 9.22 -3.48 15.82
C VAL A 107 8.93 -4.96 15.57
N PRO A 108 7.86 -5.53 16.16
CA PRO A 108 7.51 -6.92 15.93
C PRO A 108 7.06 -7.14 14.48
N LEU A 109 7.54 -8.21 13.87
CA LEU A 109 7.19 -8.59 12.50
C LEU A 109 6.37 -9.87 12.53
N ARG A 110 5.05 -9.71 12.57
CA ARG A 110 4.10 -10.81 12.77
C ARG A 110 4.24 -11.94 11.75
N ASN A 111 4.54 -11.62 10.49
CA ASN A 111 4.78 -12.62 9.45
C ASN A 111 6.04 -13.46 9.72
N VAL A 112 7.10 -12.83 10.24
CA VAL A 112 8.35 -13.51 10.61
C VAL A 112 8.15 -14.35 11.86
N GLU A 113 7.44 -13.84 12.86
CA GLU A 113 7.09 -14.58 14.10
C GLU A 113 6.25 -15.82 13.82
N GLN A 114 5.40 -15.76 12.78
CA GLN A 114 4.49 -16.85 12.38
C GLN A 114 5.08 -17.78 11.32
N ASP A 115 6.28 -17.52 10.81
CA ASP A 115 6.93 -18.27 9.72
C ASP A 115 6.07 -18.36 8.45
N VAL A 116 5.48 -17.24 8.06
CA VAL A 116 4.62 -17.13 6.86
C VAL A 116 5.07 -15.98 5.95
N ASN A 117 4.70 -16.04 4.67
CA ASN A 117 4.95 -14.93 3.75
C ASN A 117 4.09 -13.72 4.13
N VAL A 118 4.61 -12.52 3.88
CA VAL A 118 3.85 -11.28 4.11
C VAL A 118 2.58 -11.26 3.26
N SER A 119 1.47 -10.83 3.87
CA SER A 119 0.19 -10.64 3.17
C SER A 119 0.30 -9.51 2.15
N MET A 120 -0.12 -9.77 0.91
CA MET A 120 -0.15 -8.76 -0.15
C MET A 120 -1.54 -8.68 -0.79
N TYR A 121 -1.94 -7.46 -1.13
CA TYR A 121 -3.30 -7.16 -1.60
C TYR A 121 -3.25 -6.30 -2.86
N ARG A 122 -4.12 -6.62 -3.80
CA ARG A 122 -4.45 -5.79 -4.95
C ARG A 122 -5.37 -4.66 -4.49
N THR A 123 -4.95 -3.42 -4.66
CA THR A 123 -5.75 -2.25 -4.27
C THR A 123 -6.67 -1.79 -5.40
N THR A 124 -7.56 -0.84 -5.11
CA THR A 124 -8.28 -0.07 -6.14
C THR A 124 -7.51 1.16 -6.61
N VAL A 125 -6.31 1.41 -6.08
CA VAL A 125 -5.47 2.56 -6.46
C VAL A 125 -4.73 2.23 -7.75
N PRO A 126 -4.99 2.93 -8.87
CA PRO A 126 -4.31 2.64 -10.13
C PRO A 126 -2.88 3.19 -10.11
N CYS A 127 -1.96 2.44 -10.71
CA CYS A 127 -0.67 2.99 -11.12
C CYS A 127 -0.84 4.03 -12.23
N ALA A 128 0.06 5.01 -12.28
CA ALA A 128 0.13 5.98 -13.36
C ALA A 128 0.51 5.27 -14.67
N PRO A 129 -0.33 5.29 -15.72
CA PRO A 129 -0.10 4.47 -16.91
C PRO A 129 1.07 4.98 -17.76
N ALA A 130 1.73 4.05 -18.47
CA ALA A 130 2.74 4.36 -19.48
C ALA A 130 2.73 3.30 -20.59
N GLY A 131 2.57 3.75 -21.83
CA GLY A 131 2.46 2.84 -22.97
C GLY A 131 1.32 1.83 -22.79
N VAL A 132 1.63 0.55 -22.98
CA VAL A 132 0.67 -0.55 -22.76
C VAL A 132 0.46 -0.91 -21.28
N PHE A 133 1.25 -0.38 -20.36
CA PHE A 133 1.18 -0.76 -18.95
C PHE A 133 0.19 0.12 -18.17
N HIS A 134 -0.80 -0.56 -17.60
CA HIS A 134 -1.75 -0.04 -16.63
C HIS A 134 -2.16 -1.18 -15.69
N CYS A 135 -2.16 -0.96 -14.38
CA CYS A 135 -2.61 -1.97 -13.41
C CYS A 135 -2.95 -1.30 -12.07
N PRO A 136 -3.72 -1.97 -11.20
CA PRO A 136 -3.80 -1.58 -9.79
C PRO A 136 -2.44 -1.78 -9.11
N MET A 137 -2.12 -0.89 -8.17
CA MET A 137 -0.98 -1.06 -7.29
C MET A 137 -1.22 -2.22 -6.33
N VAL A 138 -0.21 -3.06 -6.14
CA VAL A 138 -0.19 -4.10 -5.10
C VAL A 138 0.53 -3.55 -3.88
N VAL A 139 0.04 -3.93 -2.69
CA VAL A 139 0.61 -3.51 -1.42
C VAL A 139 0.92 -4.70 -0.55
N THR A 140 1.99 -4.62 0.24
CA THR A 140 2.20 -5.51 1.39
C THR A 140 1.55 -4.88 2.61
N MET A 141 1.00 -5.69 3.51
CA MET A 141 0.44 -5.23 4.78
C MET A 141 1.17 -5.91 5.94
N ARG A 142 1.53 -5.15 6.96
CA ARG A 142 2.01 -5.69 8.23
C ARG A 142 1.18 -5.12 9.39
N PRO A 143 0.72 -5.97 10.32
CA PRO A 143 0.18 -5.49 11.60
C PRO A 143 1.31 -4.91 12.44
N VAL A 144 1.13 -3.69 12.95
CA VAL A 144 2.13 -2.97 13.75
C VAL A 144 1.47 -2.44 15.02
N PRO A 145 2.05 -2.62 16.21
CA PRO A 145 1.53 -2.00 17.44
C PRO A 145 1.33 -0.49 17.27
N ALA A 146 0.18 0.04 17.71
CA ALA A 146 -0.18 1.44 17.49
C ALA A 146 0.87 2.44 18.02
N GLU A 147 1.54 2.10 19.12
CA GLU A 147 2.60 2.87 19.76
C GLU A 147 3.93 2.88 18.97
N MET A 148 4.11 1.96 18.01
CA MET A 148 5.32 1.83 17.19
C MET A 148 5.16 2.42 15.78
N ILE A 149 4.02 3.03 15.47
CA ILE A 149 3.77 3.60 14.13
C ILE A 149 4.79 4.68 13.77
N ASP A 150 5.13 5.55 14.72
CA ASP A 150 6.14 6.60 14.49
C ASP A 150 7.52 5.99 14.20
N THR A 151 7.94 5.00 15.00
CA THR A 151 9.19 4.25 14.78
C THR A 151 9.21 3.59 13.40
N VAL A 152 8.11 2.96 12.99
CA VAL A 152 8.00 2.34 11.67
C VAL A 152 8.17 3.36 10.56
N VAL A 153 7.54 4.52 10.64
CA VAL A 153 7.67 5.59 9.64
C VAL A 153 9.11 6.12 9.60
N GLU A 154 9.71 6.38 10.77
CA GLU A 154 11.09 6.87 10.89
C GLU A 154 12.11 5.90 10.31
N VAL A 155 11.93 4.60 10.52
CA VAL A 155 12.88 3.59 10.03
C VAL A 155 12.74 3.37 8.52
N THR A 156 11.52 3.42 8.01
CA THR A 156 11.21 2.93 6.64
C THR A 156 11.30 4.03 5.58
N HIS A 157 11.05 5.30 5.92
CA HIS A 157 11.12 6.40 4.95
C HIS A 157 12.53 6.65 4.38
N LEU A 158 13.57 6.21 5.09
CA LEU A 158 14.97 6.35 4.70
C LEU A 158 15.36 5.50 3.48
N ASN A 159 14.47 4.62 2.99
CA ASN A 159 14.79 3.63 1.97
C ASN A 159 13.87 3.71 0.73
N PRO A 160 13.92 4.80 -0.07
CA PRO A 160 13.03 4.99 -1.21
C PRO A 160 13.20 3.92 -2.31
N LEU A 161 14.36 3.27 -2.37
CA LEU A 161 14.65 2.17 -3.31
C LEU A 161 14.17 0.79 -2.80
N ALA A 162 13.60 0.73 -1.60
CA ALA A 162 13.09 -0.49 -0.98
C ALA A 162 11.79 -0.18 -0.21
N HIS A 163 10.74 0.17 -0.97
CA HIS A 163 9.37 0.46 -0.53
C HIS A 163 9.14 1.84 0.10
N GLY A 164 10.14 2.44 0.74
CA GLY A 164 10.05 3.77 1.34
C GLY A 164 9.04 3.87 2.48
N ALA A 165 8.47 5.07 2.66
CA ALA A 165 7.45 5.33 3.67
C ALA A 165 6.16 4.53 3.40
N PRO A 166 5.38 4.18 4.45
CA PRO A 166 4.07 3.59 4.25
C PRO A 166 3.20 4.44 3.32
N ILE A 167 2.50 3.79 2.39
CA ILE A 167 1.57 4.48 1.50
C ILE A 167 0.19 4.67 2.14
N HIS A 168 -0.12 3.89 3.17
CA HIS A 168 -1.38 3.94 3.91
C HIS A 168 -1.22 3.32 5.30
N ILE A 169 -1.96 3.83 6.27
CA ILE A 169 -1.97 3.38 7.66
C ILE A 169 -3.41 3.47 8.20
N GLY A 170 -3.93 2.35 8.68
CA GLY A 170 -5.31 2.26 9.19
C GLY A 170 -6.26 1.57 8.21
N ASP A 171 -7.49 2.07 8.09
CA ASP A 171 -8.61 1.34 7.50
C ASP A 171 -8.32 0.81 6.06
N PRO A 172 -8.26 -0.51 5.85
CA PRO A 172 -7.99 -1.11 4.54
C PRO A 172 -9.02 -0.75 3.46
N ALA A 173 -10.24 -0.37 3.85
CA ALA A 173 -11.30 -0.04 2.90
C ALA A 173 -10.95 1.17 2.01
N LEU A 174 -10.08 2.07 2.49
CA LEU A 174 -9.59 3.21 1.69
C LEU A 174 -8.68 2.79 0.53
N LEU A 175 -8.07 1.61 0.61
CA LEU A 175 -7.35 0.97 -0.49
C LEU A 175 -8.23 0.01 -1.31
N GLY A 176 -9.52 -0.08 -0.98
CA GLY A 176 -10.46 -1.02 -1.59
C GLY A 176 -10.33 -2.46 -1.06
N ILE A 177 -9.55 -2.69 -0.01
CA ILE A 177 -9.35 -4.00 0.59
C ILE A 177 -10.46 -4.25 1.62
N ARG A 178 -11.30 -5.26 1.38
CA ARG A 178 -12.50 -5.54 2.20
C ARG A 178 -12.26 -6.55 3.33
N ASP A 179 -11.30 -7.46 3.14
CA ASP A 179 -11.06 -8.57 4.04
C ASP A 179 -9.56 -8.88 4.12
N LEU A 180 -8.93 -8.51 5.23
CA LEU A 180 -7.51 -8.78 5.46
C LEU A 180 -7.22 -10.27 5.65
N SER A 181 -8.22 -11.11 5.94
CA SER A 181 -8.00 -12.55 6.08
C SER A 181 -7.77 -13.27 4.75
N ARG A 182 -7.97 -12.59 3.62
CA ARG A 182 -7.88 -13.14 2.26
C ARG A 182 -6.91 -12.33 1.40
N PRO A 183 -5.59 -12.46 1.62
CA PRO A 183 -4.62 -11.81 0.75
C PRO A 183 -4.71 -12.35 -0.68
N ASP A 184 -4.42 -11.49 -1.66
CA ASP A 184 -4.34 -11.87 -3.08
C ASP A 184 -3.05 -12.64 -3.37
N TYR A 185 -1.98 -12.34 -2.61
CA TYR A 185 -0.69 -13.03 -2.67
C TYR A 185 -0.09 -13.21 -1.27
N GLY A 186 0.74 -14.25 -1.12
CA GLY A 186 1.35 -14.60 0.16
C GLY A 186 0.35 -15.26 1.10
N ASP A 187 0.66 -15.20 2.39
CA ASP A 187 -0.08 -15.91 3.43
C ASP A 187 -0.86 -14.93 4.31
N ARG A 188 -1.88 -15.43 5.01
CA ARG A 188 -2.62 -14.65 5.99
C ARG A 188 -1.77 -14.47 7.24
N VAL A 189 -1.52 -13.21 7.61
CA VAL A 189 -0.85 -12.86 8.87
C VAL A 189 -1.91 -12.56 9.94
N GLN A 190 -1.80 -13.20 11.10
CA GLN A 190 -2.70 -12.96 12.22
C GLN A 190 -2.24 -11.74 13.04
N PRO A 191 -3.04 -10.68 13.20
CA PRO A 191 -2.70 -9.54 14.04
C PRO A 191 -2.88 -9.86 15.53
N GLU A 192 -2.17 -9.12 16.39
CA GLU A 192 -2.41 -9.05 17.83
C GLU A 192 -3.36 -7.90 18.22
N SER A 193 -3.87 -7.94 19.44
CA SER A 193 -4.71 -6.86 19.97
C SER A 193 -3.93 -5.56 20.06
N GLY A 194 -4.42 -4.50 19.43
CA GLY A 194 -3.77 -3.19 19.39
C GLY A 194 -2.90 -2.95 18.14
N ASP A 195 -2.70 -3.98 17.31
CA ASP A 195 -2.03 -3.81 16.03
C ASP A 195 -2.89 -2.99 15.07
N VAL A 196 -2.23 -2.11 14.32
CA VAL A 196 -2.77 -1.29 13.23
C VAL A 196 -2.21 -1.82 11.91
N PRO A 197 -3.05 -2.01 10.88
CA PRO A 197 -2.55 -2.41 9.57
C PRO A 197 -1.81 -1.25 8.88
N VAL A 198 -0.57 -1.53 8.47
CA VAL A 198 0.31 -0.58 7.77
C VAL A 198 0.64 -1.15 6.39
N PHE A 199 0.56 -0.32 5.35
CA PHE A 199 0.67 -0.76 3.97
C PHE A 199 1.83 -0.09 3.24
N TRP A 200 2.58 -0.89 2.47
CA TRP A 200 3.66 -0.43 1.60
C TRP A 200 3.44 -0.90 0.17
N ALA A 201 3.75 -0.04 -0.80
CA ALA A 201 3.74 -0.42 -2.22
C ALA A 201 4.61 -1.66 -2.45
N CYS A 202 4.24 -2.57 -3.34
CA CYS A 202 4.92 -3.86 -3.50
C CYS A 202 5.41 -4.10 -4.93
N GLY A 203 6.59 -4.70 -5.07
CA GLY A 203 7.16 -5.12 -6.36
C GLY A 203 6.32 -6.13 -7.14
N VAL A 204 5.39 -6.84 -6.49
CA VAL A 204 4.38 -7.69 -7.16
C VAL A 204 3.48 -6.88 -8.11
N THR A 205 3.45 -5.55 -7.98
CA THR A 205 2.85 -4.65 -8.98
C THR A 205 3.40 -4.88 -10.39
N ALA A 206 4.67 -5.29 -10.53
CA ALA A 206 5.26 -5.67 -11.81
C ALA A 206 4.57 -6.89 -12.42
N VAL A 207 4.20 -7.87 -11.60
CA VAL A 207 3.43 -9.05 -12.03
C VAL A 207 2.04 -8.62 -12.50
N GLU A 208 1.35 -7.75 -11.75
CA GLU A 208 0.06 -7.20 -12.20
C GLU A 208 0.14 -6.44 -13.52
N ALA A 209 1.25 -5.73 -13.75
CA ALA A 209 1.51 -5.05 -15.01
C ALA A 209 1.64 -6.05 -16.18
N VAL A 210 2.28 -7.20 -15.96
CA VAL A 210 2.34 -8.32 -16.93
C VAL A 210 0.97 -8.93 -17.18
N LEU A 211 0.22 -9.24 -16.12
CA LEU A 211 -1.12 -9.83 -16.24
C LEU A 211 -2.08 -8.92 -17.02
N SER A 212 -1.95 -7.61 -16.81
CA SER A 212 -2.79 -6.59 -17.47
C SER A 212 -2.39 -6.33 -18.92
N SER A 213 -1.09 -6.20 -19.21
CA SER A 213 -0.57 -5.93 -20.56
C SER A 213 -0.54 -7.16 -21.47
N LYS A 214 -0.61 -8.36 -20.90
CA LYS A 214 -0.69 -9.65 -21.60
C LYS A 214 0.39 -9.83 -22.68
N PRO A 215 1.68 -9.67 -22.34
CA PRO A 215 2.75 -9.89 -23.30
C PRO A 215 2.70 -11.35 -23.80
N PRO A 216 3.12 -11.63 -25.05
CA PRO A 216 3.19 -13.00 -25.55
C PRO A 216 4.02 -13.92 -24.65
N LEU A 217 5.12 -13.40 -24.11
CA LEU A 217 5.98 -14.10 -23.18
C LEU A 217 6.63 -13.10 -22.21
N ALA A 218 6.66 -13.45 -20.93
CA ALA A 218 7.38 -12.72 -19.89
C ALA A 218 7.87 -13.69 -18.81
N PHE A 219 8.88 -13.28 -18.06
CA PHE A 219 9.39 -14.04 -16.92
C PHE A 219 9.48 -13.13 -15.70
N SER A 220 9.25 -13.69 -14.51
CA SER A 220 9.63 -13.05 -13.26
C SER A 220 10.33 -14.07 -12.37
N HIS A 221 10.98 -13.60 -11.32
CA HIS A 221 11.26 -14.46 -10.18
C HIS A 221 9.94 -14.92 -9.51
N SER A 222 9.98 -16.07 -8.83
CA SER A 222 8.89 -16.53 -7.97
C SER A 222 8.94 -15.81 -6.61
N PRO A 223 7.81 -15.51 -5.95
CA PRO A 223 7.82 -14.96 -4.59
C PRO A 223 8.73 -15.76 -3.64
N GLY A 224 9.57 -15.06 -2.88
CA GLY A 224 10.56 -15.68 -1.98
C GLY A 224 11.85 -16.18 -2.66
N SER A 225 11.92 -16.14 -4.00
CA SER A 225 13.10 -16.48 -4.80
C SER A 225 13.71 -15.24 -5.43
N MET A 226 14.04 -14.21 -4.65
CA MET A 226 14.60 -12.95 -5.18
C MET A 226 16.05 -13.13 -5.67
N PHE A 227 16.49 -12.26 -6.59
CA PHE A 227 17.87 -12.20 -7.05
C PHE A 227 18.75 -11.52 -6.00
N LEU A 228 19.90 -12.13 -5.66
CA LEU A 228 20.87 -11.58 -4.73
C LEU A 228 21.82 -10.64 -5.47
N THR A 229 21.99 -9.43 -4.95
CA THR A 229 22.86 -8.41 -5.57
C THR A 229 24.16 -8.25 -4.79
N ASP A 230 25.19 -7.67 -5.42
CA ASP A 230 26.40 -7.20 -4.74
C ASP A 230 26.22 -5.78 -4.17
N LEU A 231 25.06 -5.15 -4.41
CA LEU A 231 24.76 -3.84 -3.85
C LEU A 231 24.63 -3.99 -2.33
N PRO A 232 25.39 -3.21 -1.54
CA PRO A 232 25.20 -3.22 -0.11
C PRO A 232 23.77 -2.78 0.21
N ASP A 233 23.19 -3.36 1.24
CA ASP A 233 21.95 -2.87 1.87
C ASP A 233 22.27 -1.55 2.60
N SER A 234 22.70 -0.56 1.83
CA SER A 234 23.15 0.73 2.29
C SER A 234 21.93 1.63 2.37
N SER A 235 21.60 2.08 3.59
CA SER A 235 20.88 3.34 3.76
C SER A 235 21.83 4.44 3.33
N PRO A 236 21.62 5.20 2.24
CA PRO A 236 22.24 6.51 2.17
C PRO A 236 21.50 7.39 3.18
N ALA A 237 21.93 7.35 4.44
CA ALA A 237 21.61 8.37 5.44
C ALA A 237 22.48 9.64 5.24
N LEU A 238 23.07 9.81 4.06
CA LEU A 238 23.92 10.95 3.73
C LEU A 238 23.05 12.03 3.05
N GLY A 239 22.70 13.05 3.85
CA GLY A 239 22.14 14.30 3.33
C GLY A 239 20.62 14.48 3.45
N LEU A 240 19.92 13.63 4.20
CA LEU A 240 18.51 13.87 4.48
C LEU A 240 18.37 15.10 5.38
N ASP A 241 17.76 16.16 4.83
CA ASP A 241 17.32 17.32 5.60
C ASP A 241 16.38 16.82 6.72
N PRO A 242 16.74 16.98 8.01
CA PRO A 242 15.89 16.56 9.13
C PRO A 242 14.50 17.17 9.08
N HIS A 243 14.32 18.31 8.40
CA HIS A 243 13.01 18.92 8.21
C HIS A 243 12.12 18.17 7.21
N LEU A 244 12.69 17.25 6.40
CA LEU A 244 11.95 16.40 5.47
C LEU A 244 11.54 15.06 6.08
N THR A 245 12.02 14.72 7.28
CA THR A 245 11.61 13.52 8.01
C THR A 245 10.08 13.50 8.16
N PRO A 246 9.39 12.42 7.76
CA PRO A 246 7.96 12.29 7.90
C PRO A 246 7.57 12.05 9.36
N LEU A 247 6.55 12.76 9.80
CA LEU A 247 5.84 12.51 11.06
C LEU A 247 4.49 11.88 10.74
N SER A 248 4.06 10.93 11.58
CA SER A 248 2.73 10.33 11.50
C SER A 248 1.73 11.10 12.36
N PHE A 249 0.50 11.23 11.85
CA PHE A 249 -0.60 11.89 12.57
C PHE A 249 -1.87 11.09 12.39
N ARG A 250 -2.52 10.72 13.51
CA ARG A 250 -3.84 10.12 13.45
C ARG A 250 -4.88 11.20 13.12
N LEU A 251 -5.49 11.09 11.95
CA LEU A 251 -6.55 12.00 11.48
C LEU A 251 -7.93 11.60 12.00
N SER A 252 -8.18 10.30 12.16
CA SER A 252 -9.48 9.79 12.59
C SER A 252 -9.32 8.50 13.39
N HIS A 253 -10.23 8.29 14.33
CA HIS A 253 -10.35 7.06 15.12
C HIS A 253 -11.35 6.06 14.52
N CYS A 254 -12.33 6.54 13.74
CA CYS A 254 -13.36 5.69 13.13
C CYS A 254 -13.86 6.36 11.82
N PRO A 255 -13.44 5.88 10.64
CA PRO A 255 -12.43 4.84 10.44
C PRO A 255 -11.06 5.27 10.95
N LEU A 256 -10.24 4.31 11.39
CA LEU A 256 -8.87 4.60 11.83
C LEU A 256 -8.06 5.06 10.62
N LEU A 257 -7.46 6.25 10.69
CA LEU A 257 -6.70 6.81 9.58
C LEU A 257 -5.54 7.63 10.11
N TYR A 258 -4.35 7.38 9.57
CA TYR A 258 -3.20 8.24 9.77
C TYR A 258 -2.78 8.90 8.46
N SER A 259 -2.11 10.05 8.58
CA SER A 259 -1.45 10.74 7.48
C SER A 259 0.01 10.96 7.84
N LEU A 260 0.85 11.03 6.81
CA LEU A 260 2.27 11.38 6.94
C LEU A 260 2.51 12.78 6.40
N ALA A 261 3.28 13.59 7.11
CA ALA A 261 3.72 14.90 6.64
C ALA A 261 5.12 15.20 7.18
N SER A 262 5.95 15.88 6.38
CA SER A 262 7.29 16.24 6.84
C SER A 262 7.26 17.21 8.02
N ILE A 263 8.27 17.17 8.88
CA ILE A 263 8.46 18.13 9.98
C ILE A 263 8.29 19.57 9.49
N ARG A 264 8.83 19.91 8.31
CA ARG A 264 8.68 21.21 7.67
C ARG A 264 7.23 21.56 7.38
N ALA A 265 6.48 20.64 6.77
CA ALA A 265 5.08 20.85 6.43
C ALA A 265 4.25 21.06 7.71
N VAL A 266 4.49 20.23 8.72
CA VAL A 266 3.82 20.30 10.02
C VAL A 266 4.08 21.62 10.72
N ASN A 267 5.34 22.06 10.78
CA ASN A 267 5.69 23.35 11.37
C ASN A 267 5.02 24.52 10.66
N LYS A 268 4.92 24.46 9.32
CA LYS A 268 4.17 25.46 8.55
C LYS A 268 2.67 25.45 8.86
N ILE A 269 2.05 24.26 8.94
CA ILE A 269 0.63 24.12 9.30
C ILE A 269 0.38 24.70 10.69
N ARG A 270 1.19 24.35 11.70
CA ARG A 270 1.06 24.88 13.06
C ARG A 270 1.27 26.39 13.14
N ALA A 271 2.21 26.93 12.35
CA ALA A 271 2.41 28.38 12.26
C ALA A 271 1.17 29.07 11.67
N LEU A 272 0.56 28.49 10.63
CA LEU A 272 -0.70 29.00 10.05
C LEU A 272 -1.86 28.90 11.04
N GLU A 273 -2.01 27.79 11.75
CA GLU A 273 -3.04 27.62 12.80
C GLU A 273 -2.91 28.69 13.88
N LYS A 274 -1.69 29.00 14.31
CA LYS A 274 -1.43 30.07 15.28
C LYS A 274 -1.86 31.43 14.75
N ILE A 275 -1.52 31.77 13.50
CA ILE A 275 -1.91 33.03 12.86
C ILE A 275 -3.44 33.12 12.74
N ILE A 276 -4.13 32.04 12.34
CA ILE A 276 -5.59 31.98 12.24
C ILE A 276 -6.24 32.13 13.62
N GLY A 277 -5.67 31.51 14.65
CA GLY A 277 -6.15 31.63 16.03
C GLY A 277 -5.91 33.03 16.64
N GLU A 278 -4.94 33.76 16.11
CA GLU A 278 -4.62 35.16 16.46
C GLU A 278 -5.40 36.18 15.63
N ASP A 279 -6.21 35.75 14.64
CA ASP A 279 -7.06 36.66 13.86
C ASP A 279 -8.16 37.27 14.79
N PRO A 280 -8.13 38.60 15.01
CA PRO A 280 -9.09 39.26 15.89
C PRO A 280 -10.55 39.11 15.44
N VAL A 281 -10.81 38.83 14.15
CA VAL A 281 -12.17 38.62 13.63
C VAL A 281 -12.77 37.28 14.11
N LEU A 282 -11.94 36.24 14.28
CA LEU A 282 -12.34 34.93 14.81
C LEU A 282 -12.38 34.91 16.35
N GLN A 283 -11.47 35.63 17.00
CA GLN A 283 -11.53 35.84 18.45
C GLN A 283 -12.74 36.67 18.88
N MET A 284 -13.15 37.69 18.11
CA MET A 284 -14.39 38.44 18.41
C MET A 284 -15.65 37.58 18.27
N ARG A 285 -15.70 36.64 17.31
CA ARG A 285 -16.84 35.71 17.15
C ARG A 285 -16.97 34.67 18.25
N THR A 286 -15.88 34.28 18.89
CA THR A 286 -15.88 33.31 19.99
C THR A 286 -15.99 33.97 21.37
N ARG A 287 -15.56 35.23 21.50
CA ARG A 287 -15.60 35.99 22.77
C ARG A 287 -16.89 36.79 22.97
N TRP A 288 -17.62 37.09 21.89
CA TRP A 288 -18.99 37.61 21.96
C TRP A 288 -19.95 36.53 21.50
N GLY A 289 -20.62 35.87 22.46
CA GLY A 289 -21.76 35.00 22.18
C GLY A 289 -22.85 35.79 21.46
N LEU A 290 -22.85 35.75 20.13
CA LEU A 290 -23.91 36.29 19.28
C LEU A 290 -24.38 35.18 18.33
N TRP A 291 -24.95 34.14 18.93
CA TRP A 291 -26.21 33.58 18.43
C TRP A 291 -27.33 34.25 19.23
N SER A 292 -27.52 35.56 19.03
CA SER A 292 -28.78 36.18 19.38
C SER A 292 -29.80 35.71 18.34
N CYS A 293 -30.66 34.78 18.74
CA CYS A 293 -31.95 34.56 18.10
C CYS A 293 -32.60 35.93 17.83
N CYS A 294 -32.75 36.30 16.57
CA CYS A 294 -33.67 37.37 16.20
C CYS A 294 -35.09 36.92 16.53
N PRO A 295 -35.84 37.62 17.40
CA PRO A 295 -37.27 37.38 17.54
C PRO A 295 -37.96 37.96 16.31
N GLY A 296 -38.61 37.10 15.52
CA GLY A 296 -39.50 37.55 14.44
C GLY A 296 -38.91 37.46 13.03
N ARG A 297 -38.62 36.25 12.57
CA ARG A 297 -38.83 35.85 11.17
C ARG A 297 -38.86 34.32 11.09
N THR A 298 -40.03 33.80 10.75
CA THR A 298 -40.32 32.39 10.53
C THR A 298 -39.44 31.83 9.41
N CYS A 299 -38.51 30.94 9.74
CA CYS A 299 -38.02 29.95 8.78
C CYS A 299 -39.02 28.79 8.72
N CYS A 300 -39.59 28.58 7.54
CA CYS A 300 -40.34 27.37 7.21
C CYS A 300 -39.37 26.17 7.21
N CYS A 301 -39.54 25.27 8.17
CA CYS A 301 -39.07 23.89 8.03
C CYS A 301 -40.15 23.09 7.28
N PRO A 302 -39.82 22.31 6.23
CA PRO A 302 -40.75 21.36 5.66
C PRO A 302 -40.85 20.13 6.57
N GLY A 303 -42.08 19.81 6.98
CA GLY A 303 -42.48 18.44 7.28
C GLY A 303 -42.30 17.97 8.72
N GLN A 304 -43.02 18.57 9.67
CA GLN A 304 -43.64 17.80 10.77
C GLN A 304 -44.88 18.56 11.25
N THR A 305 -46.02 18.30 10.61
CA THR A 305 -47.33 18.75 11.09
C THR A 305 -47.83 17.80 12.16
N GLY A 306 -47.74 18.22 13.42
CA GLY A 306 -48.65 17.76 14.47
C GLY A 306 -49.83 18.71 14.62
N LYS A 307 -51.05 18.18 14.75
CA LYS A 307 -52.22 18.77 15.45
C LYS A 307 -53.16 17.59 15.78
N LYS A 308 -53.83 17.46 16.92
CA LYS A 308 -53.98 18.23 18.16
C LYS A 308 -54.68 17.28 19.16
N GLN A 309 -54.41 17.40 20.45
CA GLN A 309 -55.25 16.85 21.54
C GLN A 309 -56.64 17.51 21.55
N VAL A 310 -57.67 16.78 22.01
CA VAL A 310 -58.62 17.15 23.09
C VAL A 310 -59.41 15.88 23.54
N THR A 311 -59.36 15.61 24.85
CA THR A 311 -60.29 14.94 25.83
C THR A 311 -61.46 14.07 25.31
N ASP A 312 -61.96 12.99 25.93
CA ASP A 312 -62.18 12.66 27.34
C ASP A 312 -62.63 11.16 27.46
N ARG A 313 -62.37 10.54 28.62
CA ARG A 313 -63.14 9.48 29.32
C ARG A 313 -63.45 8.08 28.73
N ARG A 314 -63.11 7.08 29.60
CA ARG A 314 -63.72 5.75 29.89
C ARG A 314 -63.15 4.48 29.20
N ARG A 315 -62.50 3.64 30.04
CA ARG A 315 -62.38 2.16 29.96
C ARG A 315 -63.68 1.48 30.47
N PRO A 316 -63.85 0.13 30.46
CA PRO A 316 -63.43 -0.97 29.55
C PRO A 316 -64.63 -1.99 29.36
N PRO A 317 -64.48 -3.34 29.30
CA PRO A 317 -63.71 -4.30 28.46
C PRO A 317 -64.63 -5.35 27.75
N ALA A 318 -64.07 -6.24 26.89
CA ALA A 318 -64.46 -7.68 26.81
C ALA A 318 -63.61 -8.46 25.77
N ASP A 319 -62.80 -9.38 26.29
CA ASP A 319 -62.51 -10.79 25.93
C ASP A 319 -62.50 -11.40 24.50
N PRO A 320 -61.80 -12.54 24.32
CA PRO A 320 -61.26 -13.05 23.06
C PRO A 320 -62.13 -14.15 22.41
N GLY A 321 -61.96 -14.35 21.11
CA GLY A 321 -62.65 -15.44 20.39
C GLY A 321 -62.00 -15.83 19.07
N HIS A 322 -61.29 -16.96 19.10
CA HIS A 322 -61.31 -18.08 18.14
C HIS A 322 -61.03 -17.92 16.61
N ILE A 323 -60.05 -18.73 16.16
CA ILE A 323 -60.10 -19.75 15.07
C ILE A 323 -60.47 -19.20 13.66
N ASN A 324 -59.69 -19.37 12.57
CA ASN A 324 -59.43 -20.63 11.87
C ASN A 324 -58.49 -20.45 10.66
N ARG A 325 -57.70 -21.50 10.41
CA ARG A 325 -57.30 -22.14 9.14
C ARG A 325 -57.37 -21.35 7.80
N GLY A 326 -56.25 -21.42 7.07
CA GLY A 326 -56.18 -22.34 5.92
C GLY A 326 -55.93 -21.76 4.52
N VAL A 327 -54.81 -22.22 3.94
CA VAL A 327 -54.61 -22.61 2.52
C VAL A 327 -54.66 -21.50 1.46
N SER A 328 -53.51 -21.17 0.87
CA SER A 328 -52.96 -21.81 -0.35
C SER A 328 -51.48 -21.45 -0.52
#